data_AF-A0A355SY74-F1
#
_entry.id   AF-A0A355SY74-F1
#
_cell.length_a   1.000
_cell.length_b   1.000
_cell.length_c   1.000
_cell.angle_alpha   90.00
_cell.angle_beta   90.00
_cell.angle_gamma   90.00
#
_symmetry.space_group_name_H-M   'P 1'
#
loop_
_entity.id
_entity.type
_entity.pdbx_description
1 polymer ?
#
loop_
_entity_poly.entity_id
_entity_poly.type
_entity_poly.pdbx_seq_one_letter_code
_entity_poly.pdbx_strand_id
1 'polypeptide(L)'
;FTCPLQVPCKALPEFRLGLRVYEFWGKSLDDQTGLSPRWVSTYLNQRHVAQIQARVPEPRPAVPHKVSGYSLTHPAREMLCWWLSVRGDQHIPTADDVDLRSLVELTPYIRYMSWEGEESLVIRVFGSALCEAAGMDLRGIDLFSFGEYESKQRDIARLKLLPRHPCGVIAFWNITDQNGMAHLLEMMTLPIGPGSDGKDRIIGTVMPIMKPEEMPEVWDKTMDMEKHLDFHDALFVDVGHGIP
;
A
#
# COMPACT_ATOMS: atom_id res chain seq x y z
N PHE A 1 63.29 7.65 -8.62
CA PHE A 1 61.85 7.74 -8.34
C PHE A 1 61.51 6.76 -7.24
N THR A 2 61.47 7.29 -6.01
CA THR A 2 61.28 6.57 -4.76
C THR A 2 59.80 6.33 -4.52
N CYS A 3 59.43 5.09 -4.24
CA CYS A 3 58.17 4.72 -3.61
C CYS A 3 58.49 4.27 -2.18
N PRO A 4 57.92 4.93 -1.16
CA PRO A 4 57.70 4.24 0.10
C PRO A 4 56.31 4.57 0.68
N LEU A 5 55.58 3.53 1.11
CA LEU A 5 55.08 3.35 2.48
C LEU A 5 53.95 2.30 2.52
N GLN A 6 54.33 1.10 3.02
CA GLN A 6 53.44 0.20 3.74
C GLN A 6 53.20 0.74 5.15
N VAL A 7 51.95 0.76 5.61
CA VAL A 7 51.53 0.78 7.02
C VAL A 7 50.13 0.12 7.12
N PRO A 8 49.65 -0.39 8.28
CA PRO A 8 49.32 -1.79 8.46
C PRO A 8 47.83 -2.05 8.69
N CYS A 9 47.43 -3.33 8.57
CA CYS A 9 46.17 -3.86 9.09
C CYS A 9 46.00 -3.50 10.57
N LYS A 10 44.96 -2.72 10.89
CA LYS A 10 44.36 -2.68 12.23
C LYS A 10 43.01 -3.37 12.14
N ALA A 11 42.89 -4.45 12.90
CA ALA A 11 41.62 -5.10 13.20
C ALA A 11 40.65 -4.07 13.81
N LEU A 12 39.46 -3.95 13.23
CA LEU A 12 38.34 -3.24 13.84
C LEU A 12 37.48 -4.25 14.62
N PRO A 13 36.86 -3.84 15.73
CA PRO A 13 36.23 -4.76 16.67
C PRO A 13 34.94 -5.36 16.09
N GLU A 14 34.68 -6.63 16.43
CA GLU A 14 33.37 -7.26 16.31
C GLU A 14 32.31 -6.45 17.05
N PHE A 15 31.53 -5.65 16.32
CA PHE A 15 30.31 -5.05 16.85
C PHE A 15 29.18 -6.07 16.71
N ARG A 16 28.83 -6.71 17.83
CA ARG A 16 27.54 -7.38 18.01
C ARG A 16 26.42 -6.34 17.87
N LEU A 17 25.83 -6.24 16.68
CA LEU A 17 24.59 -5.47 16.44
C LEU A 17 23.39 -6.32 16.88
N GLY A 18 23.12 -6.28 18.18
CA GLY A 18 21.78 -6.47 18.71
C GLY A 18 21.33 -5.13 19.29
N LEU A 19 20.73 -4.27 18.48
CA LEU A 19 20.15 -3.00 18.95
C LEU A 19 18.92 -2.64 18.10
N ARG A 20 17.85 -2.37 18.84
CA ARG A 20 16.47 -2.14 18.41
C ARG A 20 16.38 -0.91 17.50
N VAL A 21 15.70 -1.06 16.38
CA VAL A 21 15.42 0.02 15.39
C VAL A 21 14.37 1.03 15.91
N TYR A 22 13.89 0.91 17.15
CA TYR A 22 12.69 1.60 17.62
C TYR A 22 12.89 2.89 18.43
N GLU A 23 14.11 3.35 18.69
CA GLU A 23 14.32 4.49 19.62
C GLU A 23 14.47 5.88 18.96
N PHE A 24 14.24 6.04 17.63
CA PHE A 24 14.58 7.31 16.96
C PHE A 24 13.46 8.09 16.24
N TRP A 25 12.18 7.76 16.45
CA TRP A 25 11.09 8.54 15.83
C TRP A 25 10.31 9.32 16.88
N GLY A 26 10.71 10.59 17.04
CA GLY A 26 10.10 11.55 17.94
C GLY A 26 8.62 11.78 17.62
N LYS A 27 7.82 11.84 18.68
CA LYS A 27 6.42 12.28 18.67
C LYS A 27 6.30 13.59 17.88
N SER A 28 5.43 13.59 16.87
CA SER A 28 4.97 14.82 16.23
C SER A 28 4.38 15.76 17.28
N LEU A 29 4.73 17.04 17.20
CA LEU A 29 4.58 18.05 18.25
C LEU A 29 3.17 18.67 18.36
N ASP A 30 2.17 18.20 17.63
CA ASP A 30 0.82 18.82 17.60
C ASP A 30 -0.31 17.97 18.20
N ASP A 31 -0.02 16.78 18.76
CA ASP A 31 -1.05 15.79 19.07
C ASP A 31 -1.49 15.76 20.54
N GLN A 32 -1.78 16.93 21.14
CA GLN A 32 -2.31 17.00 22.52
C GLN A 32 -3.80 16.67 22.62
N THR A 33 -4.52 16.52 21.50
CA THR A 33 -5.97 16.22 21.50
C THR A 33 -6.32 14.80 21.11
N GLY A 34 -5.38 13.99 20.60
CA GLY A 34 -5.65 12.63 20.10
C GLY A 34 -6.67 12.60 18.95
N LEU A 35 -6.83 13.73 18.26
CA LEU A 35 -7.75 13.89 17.14
C LEU A 35 -6.93 14.17 15.90
N SER A 36 -7.07 13.34 14.87
CA SER A 36 -6.44 13.58 13.56
C SER A 36 -6.72 15.00 13.08
N PRO A 37 -5.76 15.65 12.37
CA PRO A 37 -5.97 16.98 11.81
C PRO A 37 -7.29 17.05 11.02
N ARG A 38 -8.05 18.14 11.19
CA ARG A 38 -9.39 18.29 10.59
C ARG A 38 -9.45 18.07 9.07
N TRP A 39 -8.35 18.31 8.37
CA TRP A 39 -8.29 18.07 6.93
C TRP A 39 -8.22 16.58 6.58
N VAL A 40 -7.64 15.74 7.45
CA VAL A 40 -7.59 14.28 7.24
C VAL A 40 -8.87 13.59 7.66
N SER A 41 -9.53 14.08 8.71
CA SER A 41 -10.80 13.50 9.17
C SER A 41 -11.91 13.52 8.11
N THR A 42 -11.82 14.45 7.14
CA THR A 42 -12.70 14.46 5.96
C THR A 42 -12.48 13.25 5.06
N TYR A 43 -11.22 12.84 4.85
CA TYR A 43 -10.90 11.64 4.06
C TYR A 43 -11.22 10.35 4.82
N LEU A 44 -11.23 10.40 6.14
CA LEU A 44 -11.67 9.29 6.96
C LEU A 44 -13.21 9.20 7.06
N ASN A 45 -13.94 10.16 6.47
CA ASN A 45 -15.40 10.20 6.50
C ASN A 45 -16.05 9.35 5.40
N GLN A 46 -17.01 8.52 5.77
CA GLN A 46 -17.64 7.57 4.84
C GLN A 46 -18.48 8.23 3.73
N ARG A 47 -19.13 9.36 4.01
CA ARG A 47 -19.87 10.09 2.97
C ARG A 47 -18.93 10.64 1.92
N HIS A 48 -17.76 11.11 2.34
CA HIS A 48 -16.73 11.55 1.43
C HIS A 48 -16.17 10.36 0.62
N VAL A 49 -15.80 9.27 1.29
CA VAL A 49 -15.32 8.03 0.64
C VAL A 49 -16.31 7.52 -0.40
N ALA A 50 -17.62 7.55 -0.14
CA ALA A 50 -18.65 7.10 -1.09
C ALA A 50 -18.81 7.99 -2.34
N GLN A 51 -18.23 9.20 -2.32
CA GLN A 51 -18.35 10.19 -3.40
C GLN A 51 -17.07 10.37 -4.22
N ILE A 52 -15.93 9.84 -3.75
CA ILE A 52 -14.67 10.02 -4.46
C ILE A 52 -14.75 9.41 -5.86
N GLN A 53 -14.07 10.03 -6.82
CA GLN A 53 -13.97 9.50 -8.17
C GLN A 53 -12.56 9.62 -8.73
N ALA A 54 -12.13 8.58 -9.44
CA ALA A 54 -11.02 8.70 -10.36
C ALA A 54 -11.40 9.59 -11.54
N ARG A 55 -10.49 10.47 -11.95
CA ARG A 55 -10.66 11.32 -13.13
C ARG A 55 -10.17 10.57 -14.36
N VAL A 56 -11.08 9.88 -15.01
CA VAL A 56 -10.83 9.14 -16.25
C VAL A 56 -11.61 9.75 -17.42
N PRO A 57 -11.14 9.63 -18.67
CA PRO A 57 -11.92 10.00 -19.85
C PRO A 57 -13.22 9.19 -19.97
N GLU A 58 -14.21 9.77 -20.65
CA GLU A 58 -15.42 9.04 -21.05
C GLU A 58 -15.18 8.26 -22.36
N PRO A 59 -15.80 7.07 -22.53
CA PRO A 59 -16.66 6.40 -21.55
C PRO A 59 -15.84 5.76 -20.42
N ARG A 60 -16.32 5.89 -19.18
CA ARG A 60 -15.70 5.21 -18.03
C ARG A 60 -15.72 3.68 -18.22
N PRO A 61 -14.61 2.97 -17.97
CA PRO A 61 -14.60 1.51 -17.96
C PRO A 61 -15.65 0.93 -17.02
N ALA A 62 -16.34 -0.11 -17.48
CA ALA A 62 -17.26 -0.85 -16.62
C ALA A 62 -16.46 -1.65 -15.58
N VAL A 63 -16.75 -1.44 -14.30
CA VAL A 63 -16.09 -2.12 -13.19
C VAL A 63 -17.09 -2.98 -12.44
N PRO A 64 -16.77 -4.26 -12.15
CA PRO A 64 -17.67 -5.11 -11.39
C PRO A 64 -17.87 -4.57 -9.97
N HIS A 65 -19.08 -4.71 -9.45
CA HIS A 65 -19.34 -4.46 -8.03
C HIS A 65 -18.83 -5.59 -7.13
N LYS A 66 -18.73 -6.80 -7.69
CA LYS A 66 -18.31 -7.99 -6.97
C LYS A 66 -17.22 -8.76 -7.71
N VAL A 67 -16.24 -9.25 -6.97
CA VAL A 67 -15.22 -10.19 -7.46
C VAL A 67 -15.33 -11.45 -6.62
N SER A 68 -15.54 -12.60 -7.26
CA SER A 68 -15.67 -13.90 -6.58
C SER A 68 -16.65 -13.89 -5.38
N GLY A 69 -17.75 -13.15 -5.52
CA GLY A 69 -18.79 -13.02 -4.48
C GLY A 69 -18.54 -11.90 -3.46
N TYR A 70 -17.31 -11.39 -3.35
CA TYR A 70 -16.95 -10.27 -2.46
C TYR A 70 -17.34 -8.92 -3.09
N SER A 71 -17.97 -8.04 -2.32
CA SER A 71 -18.34 -6.67 -2.75
C SER A 71 -17.17 -5.71 -2.54
N LEU A 72 -16.65 -5.14 -3.62
CA LEU A 72 -15.53 -4.20 -3.56
C LEU A 72 -15.91 -2.92 -2.82
N THR A 73 -14.98 -2.37 -2.04
CA THR A 73 -15.12 -1.01 -1.52
C THR A 73 -15.16 0.00 -2.67
N HIS A 74 -15.80 1.15 -2.43
CA HIS A 74 -15.90 2.18 -3.45
C HIS A 74 -14.52 2.68 -3.95
N PRO A 75 -13.52 2.95 -3.08
CA PRO A 75 -12.17 3.29 -3.54
C PRO A 75 -11.50 2.21 -4.38
N ALA A 76 -11.68 0.93 -4.06
CA ALA A 76 -11.14 -0.17 -4.87
C ALA A 76 -11.78 -0.21 -6.27
N ARG A 77 -13.09 0.08 -6.38
CA ARG A 77 -13.77 0.18 -7.67
C ARG A 77 -13.26 1.35 -8.51
N GLU A 78 -13.08 2.51 -7.89
CA GLU A 78 -12.53 3.70 -8.56
C GLU A 78 -11.07 3.49 -8.99
N MET A 79 -10.26 2.81 -8.16
CA MET A 79 -8.89 2.43 -8.51
C MET A 79 -8.85 1.46 -9.70
N LEU A 80 -9.72 0.46 -9.73
CA LEU A 80 -9.83 -0.47 -10.86
C LEU A 80 -10.33 0.23 -12.13
N CYS A 81 -11.29 1.15 -12.00
CA CYS A 81 -11.77 1.98 -13.10
C CYS A 81 -10.64 2.80 -13.71
N TRP A 82 -9.85 3.46 -12.86
CA TRP A 82 -8.67 4.22 -13.26
C TRP A 82 -7.67 3.34 -14.00
N TRP A 83 -7.31 2.19 -13.42
CA TRP A 83 -6.30 1.31 -13.98
C TRP A 83 -6.69 0.78 -15.37
N LEU A 84 -7.95 0.35 -15.52
CA LEU A 84 -8.49 -0.09 -16.82
C LEU A 84 -8.51 1.04 -17.84
N SER A 85 -8.77 2.27 -17.41
CA SER A 85 -8.76 3.44 -18.30
C SER A 85 -7.35 3.81 -18.74
N VAL A 86 -6.38 3.81 -17.83
CA VAL A 86 -5.02 4.28 -18.09
C VAL A 86 -4.25 3.29 -18.94
N ARG A 87 -4.44 1.98 -18.76
CA ARG A 87 -3.76 1.00 -19.64
C ARG A 87 -4.22 1.10 -21.10
N GLY A 88 -5.47 1.52 -21.34
CA GLY A 88 -6.11 1.42 -22.66
C GLY A 88 -6.05 -0.01 -23.21
N ASP A 89 -5.42 -0.16 -24.38
CA ASP A 89 -5.23 -1.44 -25.07
C ASP A 89 -3.96 -2.19 -24.65
N GLN A 90 -3.15 -1.64 -23.74
CA GLN A 90 -1.95 -2.30 -23.22
C GLN A 90 -2.32 -3.40 -22.23
N HIS A 91 -1.41 -4.36 -22.03
CA HIS A 91 -1.61 -5.44 -21.05
C HIS A 91 -1.69 -4.90 -19.61
N ILE A 92 -0.76 -4.00 -19.28
CA ILE A 92 -0.66 -3.25 -18.02
C ILE A 92 -0.22 -1.81 -18.34
N PRO A 93 -0.62 -0.80 -17.56
CA PRO A 93 -0.07 0.55 -17.68
C PRO A 93 1.38 0.58 -17.17
N THR A 94 2.19 1.45 -17.72
CA THR A 94 3.59 1.68 -17.29
C THR A 94 3.65 2.76 -16.21
N ALA A 95 4.80 2.87 -15.54
CA ALA A 95 5.02 3.93 -14.55
C ALA A 95 4.88 5.35 -15.13
N ASP A 96 5.16 5.52 -16.43
CA ASP A 96 5.08 6.80 -17.12
C ASP A 96 3.61 7.21 -17.42
N ASP A 97 2.68 6.23 -17.41
CA ASP A 97 1.24 6.46 -17.55
C ASP A 97 0.57 6.92 -16.24
N VAL A 98 1.27 6.80 -15.10
CA VAL A 98 0.72 7.11 -13.78
C VAL A 98 0.75 8.63 -13.52
N ASP A 99 -0.36 9.31 -13.81
CA ASP A 99 -0.58 10.71 -13.41
C ASP A 99 -1.39 10.80 -12.11
N LEU A 100 -0.75 11.15 -10.99
CA LEU A 100 -1.44 11.31 -9.70
C LEU A 100 -2.56 12.36 -9.72
N ARG A 101 -2.56 13.32 -10.67
CA ARG A 101 -3.66 14.30 -10.81
C ARG A 101 -4.96 13.64 -11.25
N SER A 102 -4.89 12.51 -11.96
CA SER A 102 -6.04 11.69 -12.32
C SER A 102 -6.61 10.90 -11.12
N LEU A 103 -5.83 10.79 -10.05
CA LEU A 103 -6.15 10.07 -8.82
C LEU A 103 -6.35 11.01 -7.62
N VAL A 104 -6.49 12.32 -7.81
CA VAL A 104 -6.40 13.30 -6.71
C VAL A 104 -7.33 12.98 -5.53
N GLU A 105 -8.57 12.55 -5.78
CA GLU A 105 -9.54 12.18 -4.74
C GLU A 105 -9.25 10.81 -4.10
N LEU A 106 -8.54 9.93 -4.81
CA LEU A 106 -8.08 8.64 -4.31
C LEU A 106 -6.78 8.73 -3.51
N THR A 107 -5.94 9.75 -3.80
CA THR A 107 -4.58 9.91 -3.24
C THR A 107 -4.50 9.71 -1.71
N PRO A 108 -5.46 10.15 -0.89
CA PRO A 108 -5.43 9.89 0.56
C PRO A 108 -5.41 8.40 0.93
N TYR A 109 -5.89 7.51 0.06
CA TYR A 109 -6.06 6.07 0.30
C TYR A 109 -5.10 5.20 -0.52
N ILE A 110 -4.27 5.80 -1.39
CA ILE A 110 -3.40 5.02 -2.27
C ILE A 110 -2.10 4.62 -1.58
N ARG A 111 -1.60 3.45 -1.98
CA ARG A 111 -0.19 3.07 -1.85
C ARG A 111 0.37 2.82 -3.24
N TYR A 112 1.56 3.35 -3.48
CA TYR A 112 2.34 3.10 -4.69
C TYR A 112 3.71 2.58 -4.28
N MET A 113 4.08 1.42 -4.78
CA MET A 113 5.28 0.71 -4.36
C MET A 113 6.10 0.27 -5.57
N SER A 114 7.41 0.23 -5.38
CA SER A 114 8.39 -0.12 -6.41
C SER A 114 9.22 -1.30 -5.93
N TRP A 115 9.41 -2.29 -6.81
CA TRP A 115 10.37 -3.36 -6.54
C TRP A 115 11.79 -2.79 -6.65
N GLU A 116 12.57 -2.98 -5.59
CA GLU A 116 13.97 -2.53 -5.49
C GLU A 116 14.97 -3.71 -5.50
N GLY A 117 14.45 -4.92 -5.64
CA GLY A 117 15.19 -6.16 -5.74
C GLY A 117 14.23 -7.35 -5.78
N GLU A 118 14.76 -8.56 -5.67
CA GLU A 118 13.93 -9.77 -5.70
C GLU A 118 12.96 -9.86 -4.52
N GLU A 119 13.28 -9.34 -3.34
CA GLU A 119 12.39 -9.49 -2.17
C GLU A 119 12.11 -8.16 -1.47
N SER A 120 12.38 -7.04 -2.15
CA SER A 120 12.24 -5.70 -1.57
C SER A 120 11.22 -4.88 -2.34
N LEU A 121 10.18 -4.44 -1.64
CA LEU A 121 9.07 -3.68 -2.20
C LEU A 121 8.91 -2.38 -1.43
N VAL A 122 9.46 -1.29 -1.96
CA VAL A 122 9.58 -0.03 -1.24
C VAL A 122 8.39 0.89 -1.53
N ILE A 123 7.81 1.43 -0.46
CA ILE A 123 6.71 2.39 -0.53
C ILE A 123 7.21 3.73 -1.05
N ARG A 124 6.66 4.19 -2.18
CA ARG A 124 7.00 5.46 -2.83
C ARG A 124 5.95 6.54 -2.55
N VAL A 125 4.68 6.15 -2.55
CA VAL A 125 3.56 7.00 -2.14
C VAL A 125 2.75 6.24 -1.09
N PHE A 126 2.41 6.94 -0.02
CA PHE A 126 1.50 6.47 1.02
C PHE A 126 0.53 7.60 1.32
N GLY A 127 -0.76 7.36 1.07
CA GLY A 127 -1.79 8.38 1.16
C GLY A 127 -1.96 8.91 2.58
N SER A 128 -2.39 10.17 2.70
CA SER A 128 -2.49 10.84 4.00
C SER A 128 -3.44 10.16 4.98
N ALA A 129 -4.56 9.61 4.51
CA ALA A 129 -5.48 8.87 5.37
C ALA A 129 -4.83 7.56 5.85
N LEU A 130 -3.97 6.96 5.02
CA LEU A 130 -3.17 5.80 5.43
C LEU A 130 -2.09 6.16 6.45
N CYS A 131 -1.41 7.31 6.28
CA CYS A 131 -0.44 7.79 7.26
C CYS A 131 -1.07 8.02 8.62
N GLU A 132 -2.24 8.67 8.68
CA GLU A 132 -2.99 8.86 9.93
C GLU A 132 -3.39 7.52 10.54
N ALA A 133 -3.96 6.60 9.74
CA ALA A 133 -4.36 5.29 10.23
C ALA A 133 -3.15 4.49 10.75
N ALA A 134 -1.99 4.56 10.09
CA ALA A 134 -0.76 3.91 10.56
C ALA A 134 -0.08 4.63 11.74
N GLY A 135 -0.47 5.88 12.04
CA GLY A 135 0.19 6.74 13.02
C GLY A 135 1.58 7.23 12.56
N MET A 136 1.97 6.97 11.32
CA MET A 136 3.26 7.37 10.76
C MET A 136 3.25 7.33 9.23
N ASP A 137 4.20 8.05 8.63
CA ASP A 137 4.46 7.99 7.20
C ASP A 137 5.37 6.81 6.85
N LEU A 138 4.86 5.88 6.04
CA LEU A 138 5.57 4.66 5.66
C LEU A 138 6.40 4.80 4.36
N ARG A 139 6.48 6.00 3.77
CA ARG A 139 7.30 6.22 2.56
C ARG A 139 8.77 5.89 2.82
N GLY A 140 9.39 5.22 1.86
CA GLY A 140 10.78 4.77 1.91
C GLY A 140 10.99 3.45 2.65
N ILE A 141 9.96 2.91 3.30
CA ILE A 141 10.02 1.64 4.01
C ILE A 141 9.76 0.49 3.03
N ASP A 142 10.50 -0.61 3.20
CA ASP A 142 10.25 -1.88 2.53
C ASP A 142 9.07 -2.58 3.20
N LEU A 143 8.01 -2.89 2.44
CA LEU A 143 6.81 -3.57 2.91
C LEU A 143 7.13 -4.89 3.63
N PHE A 144 8.19 -5.58 3.24
CA PHE A 144 8.57 -6.89 3.80
C PHE A 144 9.60 -6.80 4.93
N SER A 145 9.93 -5.59 5.38
CA SER A 145 10.82 -5.37 6.53
C SER A 145 10.13 -5.47 7.89
N PHE A 146 8.78 -5.47 7.92
CA PHE A 146 7.99 -5.61 9.12
C PHE A 146 7.97 -7.05 9.63
N GLY A 147 9.03 -7.45 10.31
CA GLY A 147 9.15 -8.76 10.94
C GLY A 147 9.20 -9.93 9.96
N GLU A 148 9.47 -11.11 10.51
CA GLU A 148 9.30 -12.37 9.79
C GLU A 148 7.90 -12.91 10.07
N TYR A 149 7.18 -13.28 9.01
CA TYR A 149 5.85 -13.87 9.11
C TYR A 149 5.73 -15.04 8.13
N GLU A 150 4.99 -16.06 8.53
CA GLU A 150 5.00 -17.38 7.86
C GLU A 150 4.62 -17.30 6.37
N SER A 151 3.77 -16.35 5.98
CA SER A 151 3.33 -16.16 4.60
C SER A 151 4.20 -15.23 3.75
N LYS A 152 5.28 -14.64 4.27
CA LYS A 152 6.08 -13.60 3.56
C LYS A 152 6.48 -14.01 2.14
N GLN A 153 7.04 -15.21 1.98
CA GLN A 153 7.46 -15.71 0.67
C GLN A 153 6.27 -15.98 -0.28
N ARG A 154 5.12 -16.42 0.26
CA ARG A 154 3.89 -16.57 -0.53
C ARG A 154 3.36 -15.21 -0.98
N ASP A 155 3.46 -14.20 -0.14
CA ASP A 155 2.97 -12.86 -0.43
C ASP A 155 3.86 -12.14 -1.47
N ILE A 156 5.19 -12.28 -1.34
CA ILE A 156 6.14 -11.85 -2.38
C ILE A 156 5.82 -12.52 -3.72
N ALA A 157 5.66 -13.85 -3.73
CA ALA A 157 5.35 -14.59 -4.94
C ALA A 157 4.02 -14.15 -5.58
N ARG A 158 2.98 -13.91 -4.76
CA ARG A 158 1.68 -13.42 -5.21
C ARG A 158 1.80 -12.04 -5.87
N LEU A 159 2.52 -11.10 -5.27
CA LEU A 159 2.68 -9.76 -5.83
C LEU A 159 3.56 -9.74 -7.09
N LYS A 160 4.59 -10.60 -7.18
CA LYS A 160 5.39 -10.77 -8.40
C LYS A 160 4.65 -11.40 -9.56
N LEU A 161 3.58 -12.13 -9.28
CA LEU A 161 2.77 -12.76 -10.32
C LEU A 161 1.95 -11.73 -11.11
N LEU A 162 1.56 -10.62 -10.47
CA LEU A 162 0.64 -9.64 -11.05
C LEU A 162 1.11 -9.07 -12.41
N PRO A 163 2.38 -8.62 -12.60
CA PRO A 163 2.81 -8.16 -13.92
C PRO A 163 3.07 -9.30 -14.91
N ARG A 164 3.37 -10.52 -14.44
CA ARG A 164 3.68 -11.69 -15.29
C ARG A 164 2.43 -12.33 -15.88
N HIS A 165 1.37 -12.36 -15.10
CA HIS A 165 0.02 -12.74 -15.50
C HIS A 165 -0.89 -11.56 -15.15
N PRO A 166 -1.06 -10.57 -16.06
CA PRO A 166 -1.77 -9.34 -15.78
C PRO A 166 -3.13 -9.55 -15.09
N CYS A 167 -3.15 -9.37 -13.78
CA CYS A 167 -4.32 -9.49 -12.91
C CYS A 167 -4.16 -8.56 -11.71
N GLY A 168 -5.28 -8.22 -11.07
CA GLY A 168 -5.28 -7.58 -9.76
C GLY A 168 -5.34 -8.60 -8.64
N VAL A 169 -5.08 -8.16 -7.41
CA VAL A 169 -5.36 -8.94 -6.21
C VAL A 169 -6.00 -8.06 -5.15
N ILE A 170 -7.00 -8.60 -4.47
CA ILE A 170 -7.56 -8.05 -3.25
C ILE A 170 -7.03 -8.93 -2.11
N ALA A 171 -6.14 -8.40 -1.30
CA ALA A 171 -5.69 -9.08 -0.10
C ALA A 171 -6.48 -8.60 1.11
N PHE A 172 -6.83 -9.52 1.99
CA PHE A 172 -7.54 -9.25 3.23
C PHE A 172 -6.60 -9.46 4.40
N TRP A 173 -6.49 -8.45 5.26
CA TRP A 173 -5.59 -8.48 6.42
C TRP A 173 -6.36 -8.13 7.67
N ASN A 174 -6.29 -8.99 8.68
CA ASN A 174 -6.69 -8.66 10.03
C ASN A 174 -5.62 -7.77 10.66
N ILE A 175 -6.05 -6.64 11.19
CA ILE A 175 -5.23 -5.68 11.90
C ILE A 175 -5.80 -5.48 13.30
N THR A 176 -4.95 -5.06 14.24
CA THR A 176 -5.40 -4.65 15.56
C THR A 176 -5.17 -3.16 15.72
N ASP A 177 -6.14 -2.42 16.26
CA ASP A 177 -5.95 -1.03 16.62
C ASP A 177 -5.29 -0.88 18.00
N GLN A 178 -4.91 0.35 18.36
CA GLN A 178 -4.26 0.63 19.66
C GLN A 178 -5.15 0.31 20.88
N ASN A 179 -6.46 0.15 20.70
CA ASN A 179 -7.39 -0.27 21.76
C ASN A 179 -7.55 -1.80 21.82
N GLY A 180 -6.86 -2.55 20.96
CA GLY A 180 -6.93 -4.01 20.91
C GLY A 180 -8.11 -4.54 20.07
N MET A 181 -8.84 -3.69 19.36
CA MET A 181 -9.94 -4.13 18.50
C MET A 181 -9.41 -4.62 17.16
N ALA A 182 -9.94 -5.75 16.70
CA ALA A 182 -9.60 -6.32 15.40
C ALA A 182 -10.43 -5.67 14.29
N HIS A 183 -9.78 -5.36 13.17
CA HIS A 183 -10.41 -4.83 11.96
C HIS A 183 -9.90 -5.60 10.74
N LEU A 184 -10.76 -5.79 9.74
CA LEU A 184 -10.36 -6.40 8.47
C LEU A 184 -10.10 -5.29 7.45
N LEU A 185 -8.97 -5.34 6.75
CA LEU A 185 -8.64 -4.41 5.67
C LEU A 185 -8.82 -5.07 4.31
N GLU A 186 -9.42 -4.35 3.37
CA GLU A 186 -9.36 -4.60 1.93
C GLU A 186 -8.11 -3.91 1.35
N MET A 187 -7.27 -4.67 0.65
CA MET A 187 -6.11 -4.15 -0.06
C MET A 187 -6.19 -4.51 -1.55
N MET A 188 -6.89 -3.68 -2.34
CA MET A 188 -6.84 -3.76 -3.80
C MET A 188 -5.42 -3.43 -4.28
N THR A 189 -4.84 -4.27 -5.13
CA THR A 189 -3.47 -4.14 -5.66
C THR A 189 -3.46 -4.47 -7.14
N LEU A 190 -2.90 -3.58 -7.95
CA LEU A 190 -2.86 -3.69 -9.40
C LEU A 190 -1.41 -3.48 -9.91
N PRO A 191 -0.99 -4.23 -10.94
CA PRO A 191 0.37 -4.15 -11.47
C PRO A 191 0.57 -2.89 -12.30
N ILE A 192 1.75 -2.29 -12.18
CA ILE A 192 2.23 -1.20 -13.02
C ILE A 192 3.57 -1.66 -13.62
N GLY A 193 3.66 -1.66 -14.94
CA GLY A 193 4.87 -2.05 -15.66
C GLY A 193 6.02 -1.06 -15.46
N PRO A 194 7.22 -1.42 -15.93
CA PRO A 194 8.39 -0.57 -15.79
C PRO A 194 8.23 0.73 -16.58
N GLY A 195 8.68 1.83 -15.99
CA GLY A 195 8.92 3.08 -16.72
C GLY A 195 10.38 3.17 -17.18
N SER A 196 10.83 4.40 -17.37
CA SER A 196 12.23 4.70 -17.78
C SER A 196 13.33 4.12 -16.87
N ASP A 197 13.05 3.84 -15.60
CA ASP A 197 14.02 3.26 -14.66
C ASP A 197 14.03 1.72 -14.62
N GLY A 198 13.19 1.06 -15.43
CA GLY A 198 13.17 -0.39 -15.59
C GLY A 198 12.56 -1.17 -14.42
N LYS A 199 11.93 -0.51 -13.44
CA LYS A 199 11.40 -1.17 -12.24
C LYS A 199 9.91 -1.46 -12.31
N ASP A 200 9.53 -2.71 -12.03
CA ASP A 200 8.13 -3.07 -11.82
C ASP A 200 7.57 -2.40 -10.57
N ARG A 201 6.28 -2.09 -10.62
CA ARG A 201 5.58 -1.37 -9.57
C ARG A 201 4.21 -1.95 -9.34
N ILE A 202 3.61 -1.56 -8.23
CA ILE A 202 2.21 -1.85 -7.93
C ILE A 202 1.55 -0.61 -7.33
N ILE A 203 0.26 -0.48 -7.58
CA ILE A 203 -0.58 0.58 -7.03
C ILE A 203 -1.83 -0.03 -6.43
N GLY A 204 -2.41 0.61 -5.42
CA GLY A 204 -3.59 0.07 -4.77
C GLY A 204 -4.20 0.98 -3.74
N THR A 205 -5.38 0.60 -3.24
CA THR A 205 -6.08 1.27 -2.14
C THR A 205 -6.11 0.39 -0.91
N VAL A 206 -6.04 0.97 0.29
CA VAL A 206 -6.25 0.27 1.56
C VAL A 206 -7.49 0.83 2.21
N MET A 207 -8.48 -0.02 2.49
CA MET A 207 -9.75 0.40 3.09
C MET A 207 -10.18 -0.58 4.19
N PRO A 208 -10.64 -0.09 5.36
CA PRO A 208 -11.30 -0.98 6.32
C PRO A 208 -12.60 -1.55 5.76
N ILE A 209 -12.82 -2.84 6.00
CA ILE A 209 -14.06 -3.55 5.72
C ILE A 209 -14.91 -3.46 6.98
N MET A 210 -15.96 -2.65 6.90
CA MET A 210 -16.92 -2.50 7.98
C MET A 210 -18.31 -2.83 7.47
N LYS A 211 -19.11 -3.48 8.30
CA LYS A 211 -20.54 -3.59 7.99
C LYS A 211 -21.17 -2.22 8.09
N PRO A 212 -22.20 -1.90 7.28
CA PRO A 212 -22.87 -0.59 7.33
C PRO A 212 -23.32 -0.18 8.75
N GLU A 213 -23.74 -1.14 9.57
CA GLU A 213 -24.17 -0.95 10.95
C GLU A 213 -23.03 -0.70 11.96
N GLU A 214 -21.81 -1.11 11.64
CA GLU A 214 -20.60 -0.95 12.46
C GLU A 214 -19.75 0.24 12.01
N MET A 215 -20.13 0.89 10.91
CA MET A 215 -19.31 1.87 10.22
C MET A 215 -19.46 3.26 10.87
N PRO A 216 -18.44 3.78 11.57
CA PRO A 216 -18.50 5.11 12.14
C PRO A 216 -18.55 6.14 11.01
N GLU A 217 -19.11 7.32 11.30
CA GLU A 217 -19.16 8.42 10.32
C GLU A 217 -17.75 8.83 9.88
N VAL A 218 -16.77 8.76 10.80
CA VAL A 218 -15.35 9.02 10.58
C VAL A 218 -14.54 7.86 11.17
N TRP A 219 -13.61 7.30 10.39
CA TRP A 219 -12.61 6.38 10.91
C TRP A 219 -11.57 7.15 11.74
N ASP A 220 -11.46 6.87 13.03
CA ASP A 220 -10.55 7.55 13.96
C ASP A 220 -9.58 6.58 14.65
N LYS A 221 -9.45 5.36 14.09
CA LYS A 221 -8.61 4.31 14.68
C LYS A 221 -7.19 4.37 14.15
N THR A 222 -6.25 4.36 15.07
CA THR A 222 -4.82 4.18 14.78
C THR A 222 -4.45 2.71 14.93
N MET A 223 -3.78 2.18 13.92
CA MET A 223 -3.29 0.82 13.86
C MET A 223 -2.17 0.61 14.88
N ASP A 224 -2.19 -0.54 15.54
CA ASP A 224 -1.08 -1.01 16.36
C ASP A 224 -0.07 -1.71 15.43
N MET A 225 0.90 -0.94 14.94
CA MET A 225 1.94 -1.43 14.01
C MET A 225 2.94 -2.37 14.68
N GLU A 226 2.92 -2.51 16.02
CA GLU A 226 3.74 -3.48 16.76
C GLU A 226 3.10 -4.87 16.81
N LYS A 227 1.78 -4.95 16.61
CA LYS A 227 1.06 -6.23 16.55
C LYS A 227 1.13 -6.85 15.17
N HIS A 228 1.00 -8.18 15.16
CA HIS A 228 1.03 -8.97 13.95
C HIS A 228 -0.14 -8.61 13.02
N LEU A 229 0.19 -8.35 11.75
CA LEU A 229 -0.78 -8.36 10.66
C LEU A 229 -1.05 -9.82 10.32
N ASP A 230 -2.31 -10.24 10.37
CA ASP A 230 -2.70 -11.61 10.09
C ASP A 230 -3.36 -11.70 8.71
N PHE A 231 -2.72 -12.43 7.79
CA PHE A 231 -3.22 -12.62 6.43
C PHE A 231 -4.50 -13.47 6.49
N HIS A 232 -5.62 -12.91 6.06
CA HIS A 232 -6.90 -13.59 6.10
C HIS A 232 -7.15 -14.39 4.82
N ASP A 233 -7.15 -13.72 3.67
CA ASP A 233 -7.42 -14.34 2.37
C ASP A 233 -6.95 -13.43 1.22
N ALA A 234 -6.92 -13.94 -0.02
CA ALA A 234 -6.71 -13.13 -1.20
C ALA A 234 -7.53 -13.62 -2.40
N LEU A 235 -8.09 -12.67 -3.15
CA LEU A 235 -8.85 -12.93 -4.36
C LEU A 235 -8.17 -12.28 -5.56
N PHE A 236 -7.99 -13.03 -6.64
CA PHE A 236 -7.53 -12.46 -7.91
C PHE A 236 -8.67 -11.73 -8.62
N VAL A 237 -8.33 -10.60 -9.23
CA VAL A 237 -9.22 -9.79 -10.06
C VAL A 237 -8.80 -9.99 -11.50
N ASP A 238 -9.66 -10.59 -12.31
CA ASP A 238 -9.44 -10.65 -13.75
C ASP A 238 -9.55 -9.24 -14.34
N VAL A 239 -8.49 -8.80 -14.99
CA VAL A 239 -8.43 -7.52 -15.71
C VAL A 239 -8.48 -7.71 -17.22
N GLY A 240 -8.92 -8.87 -17.72
CA GLY A 240 -9.03 -9.20 -19.14
C GLY A 240 -7.97 -10.19 -19.64
N HIS A 241 -7.25 -10.86 -18.75
CA HIS A 241 -6.23 -11.86 -19.11
C HIS A 241 -6.41 -13.18 -18.35
N GLY A 242 -7.55 -13.36 -17.68
CA GLY A 242 -7.82 -14.49 -16.79
C GLY A 242 -7.12 -14.34 -15.44
N ILE A 243 -7.36 -15.30 -14.56
CA ILE A 243 -6.69 -15.43 -13.27
C ILE A 243 -5.68 -16.60 -13.29
N PRO A 244 -4.59 -16.53 -12.51
CA PRO A 244 -3.61 -17.62 -12.41
C PRO A 244 -4.15 -18.93 -11.82
#